data_AF-A0A8T3CUC4-F1
#
_entry.id   AF-A0A8T3CUC4-F1
#
_cell.length_a   1.000
_cell.length_b   1.000
_cell.length_c   1.000
_cell.angle_alpha   90.00
_cell.angle_beta   90.00
_cell.angle_gamma   90.00
#
_symmetry.space_group_name_H-M   'P 1'
#
loop_
_entity.id
_entity.type
_entity.pdbx_description
1 polymer ?
#
loop_
_entity_poly.entity_id
_entity_poly.type
_entity_poly.pdbx_seq_one_letter_code
_entity_poly.pdbx_strand_id
1 'polypeptide(L)'
;MRVEWSRVPSTGPVVHNYQEGQIRNENQIPSYRGRTALSPEELKRGNASLRLTGVRASDEGRYKCYIESELSYDDASVALQIIERFEVLGPSEPIIAVAGADIVLPCYLKPSISAEDMHVEWSRVPFTGSVVHNYQERQIRNENQIPSYRGRTALSPEELKRGNASLRLTGVRASDEGKYQCYIESKLYDDASVQVQIKGTEPAISMEVPHRAGWVSLLCESKGWDIQPDLVWLDSEGHSLPAGATETHRDSEDFYTMRRRIIMQDRDTNTVTCRVHLQQHRLEKETAFTITGEKHAVKSAP
;
A
#
# COMPACT_ATOMS: atom_id res chain seq x y z
N MET A 1 -47.97 -33.80 -1.77
CA MET A 1 -46.54 -33.55 -2.00
C MET A 1 -46.09 -32.39 -1.14
N ARG A 2 -44.93 -32.53 -0.51
CA ARG A 2 -44.23 -31.52 0.28
C ARG A 2 -42.88 -31.26 -0.37
N VAL A 3 -42.51 -29.99 -0.45
CA VAL A 3 -41.18 -29.53 -0.89
C VAL A 3 -40.65 -28.58 0.16
N GLU A 4 -39.50 -28.93 0.72
CA GLU A 4 -38.83 -28.16 1.74
C GLU A 4 -37.41 -27.81 1.31
N TRP A 5 -37.06 -26.54 1.47
CA TRP A 5 -35.70 -26.06 1.37
C TRP A 5 -35.18 -25.71 2.76
N SER A 6 -34.02 -26.24 3.15
CA SER A 6 -33.37 -25.97 4.43
C SER A 6 -31.87 -25.70 4.27
N ARG A 7 -31.25 -25.07 5.28
CA ARG A 7 -29.79 -24.97 5.39
C ARG A 7 -29.21 -26.28 5.91
N VAL A 8 -27.95 -26.56 5.58
CA VAL A 8 -27.21 -27.73 6.09
C VAL A 8 -26.18 -27.29 7.14
N PRO A 9 -26.09 -27.94 8.31
CA PRO A 9 -26.92 -29.06 8.77
C PRO A 9 -28.36 -28.62 9.09
N SER A 10 -29.33 -29.48 8.76
CA SER A 10 -30.77 -29.21 8.86
C SER A 10 -31.28 -29.30 10.30
N THR A 11 -30.78 -28.43 11.18
CA THR A 11 -31.03 -28.46 12.63
C THR A 11 -32.06 -27.43 13.09
N GLY A 12 -32.78 -26.77 12.18
CA GLY A 12 -33.59 -25.61 12.52
C GLY A 12 -34.60 -25.15 11.45
N PRO A 13 -35.02 -23.88 11.50
CA PRO A 13 -36.10 -23.34 10.67
C PRO A 13 -35.81 -23.44 9.17
N VAL A 14 -36.87 -23.51 8.36
CA VAL A 14 -36.78 -23.75 6.91
C VAL A 14 -36.43 -22.48 6.14
N VAL A 15 -35.77 -22.62 4.99
CA VAL A 15 -35.58 -21.55 4.02
C VAL A 15 -36.88 -21.29 3.26
N HIS A 16 -37.57 -22.36 2.85
CA HIS A 16 -38.88 -22.27 2.19
C HIS A 16 -39.63 -23.59 2.34
N ASN A 17 -40.94 -23.54 2.55
CA ASN A 17 -41.77 -24.75 2.64
C ASN A 17 -43.06 -24.61 1.82
N TYR A 18 -43.35 -25.64 1.04
CA TYR A 18 -44.54 -25.76 0.22
C TYR A 18 -45.20 -27.11 0.48
N GLN A 19 -46.46 -27.09 0.88
CA GLN A 19 -47.22 -28.28 1.23
C GLN A 19 -48.67 -28.13 0.77
N GLU A 20 -49.22 -29.20 0.17
CA GLU A 20 -50.65 -29.28 -0.19
C GLU A 20 -51.14 -28.12 -1.06
N GLY A 21 -50.30 -27.64 -1.99
CA GLY A 21 -50.68 -26.56 -2.89
C GLY A 21 -50.50 -25.15 -2.33
N GLN A 22 -49.98 -25.01 -1.11
CA GLN A 22 -49.84 -23.74 -0.42
C GLN A 22 -48.42 -23.55 0.16
N ILE A 23 -47.98 -22.29 0.22
CA ILE A 23 -46.73 -21.92 0.88
C ILE A 23 -46.98 -21.91 2.40
N ARG A 24 -46.25 -22.74 3.15
CA ARG A 24 -46.38 -22.88 4.63
C ARG A 24 -45.09 -22.45 5.34
N ASN A 25 -44.84 -21.14 5.36
CA ASN A 25 -43.61 -20.52 5.88
C ASN A 25 -43.69 -20.09 7.37
N GLU A 26 -44.50 -20.76 8.19
CA GLU A 26 -44.67 -20.46 9.62
C GLU A 26 -43.34 -20.52 10.38
N ASN A 27 -42.55 -21.56 10.10
CA ASN A 27 -41.22 -21.78 10.68
C ASN A 27 -40.10 -21.30 9.75
N GLN A 28 -40.35 -20.31 8.88
CA GLN A 28 -39.34 -19.80 7.97
C GLN A 28 -38.32 -18.93 8.71
N ILE A 29 -37.04 -19.11 8.39
CA ILE A 29 -35.95 -18.25 8.87
C ILE A 29 -36.27 -16.78 8.53
N PRO A 30 -36.27 -15.85 9.52
CA PRO A 30 -36.71 -14.47 9.30
C PRO A 30 -36.00 -13.72 8.17
N SER A 31 -34.70 -13.98 7.96
CA SER A 31 -33.90 -13.33 6.92
C SER A 31 -34.29 -13.71 5.48
N TYR A 32 -35.12 -14.74 5.29
CA TYR A 32 -35.59 -15.22 3.98
C TYR A 32 -37.01 -14.79 3.64
N ARG A 33 -37.73 -14.19 4.59
CA ARG A 33 -39.11 -13.72 4.37
C ARG A 33 -39.19 -12.74 3.21
N GLY A 34 -40.09 -13.01 2.26
CA GLY A 34 -40.27 -12.20 1.05
C GLY A 34 -39.16 -12.34 -0.01
N ARG A 35 -38.13 -13.16 0.24
CA ARG A 35 -36.99 -13.35 -0.67
C ARG A 35 -36.99 -14.69 -1.39
N THR A 36 -37.82 -15.63 -0.94
CA THR A 36 -37.87 -16.99 -1.47
C THR A 36 -39.17 -17.27 -2.22
N ALA A 37 -39.10 -17.97 -3.35
CA ALA A 37 -40.27 -18.45 -4.07
C ALA A 37 -40.00 -19.79 -4.76
N LEU A 38 -41.03 -20.63 -4.80
CA LEU A 38 -41.16 -21.74 -5.73
C LEU A 38 -42.19 -21.39 -6.80
N SER A 39 -42.08 -21.96 -8.00
CA SER A 39 -43.07 -21.79 -9.06
C SER A 39 -44.07 -22.95 -9.03
N PRO A 40 -45.37 -22.71 -8.70
CA PRO A 40 -46.38 -23.78 -8.68
C PRO A 40 -46.54 -24.49 -10.02
N GLU A 41 -46.36 -23.78 -11.14
CA GLU A 41 -46.43 -24.37 -12.48
C GLU A 41 -45.22 -25.24 -12.82
N GLU A 42 -44.02 -24.88 -12.33
CA GLU A 42 -42.82 -25.70 -12.48
C GLU A 42 -42.85 -26.92 -11.55
N LEU A 43 -43.43 -26.80 -10.35
CA LEU A 43 -43.61 -27.91 -9.44
C LEU A 43 -44.47 -29.02 -10.05
N LYS A 44 -45.54 -28.66 -10.77
CA LYS A 44 -46.36 -29.63 -11.54
C LYS A 44 -45.55 -30.36 -12.62
N ARG A 45 -44.47 -29.75 -13.12
CA ARG A 45 -43.54 -30.34 -14.09
C ARG A 45 -42.35 -31.07 -13.44
N GLY A 46 -42.32 -31.18 -12.11
CA GLY A 46 -41.25 -31.85 -11.36
C GLY A 46 -40.04 -30.96 -11.04
N ASN A 47 -40.12 -29.65 -11.28
CA ASN A 47 -39.04 -28.71 -10.98
C ASN A 47 -39.29 -27.99 -9.64
N ALA A 48 -38.52 -28.37 -8.63
CA ALA A 48 -38.58 -27.82 -7.26
C ALA A 48 -37.54 -26.72 -6.98
N SER A 49 -37.03 -26.05 -8.02
CA SER A 49 -35.99 -25.02 -7.89
C SER A 49 -36.45 -23.83 -7.04
N LEU A 50 -35.65 -23.49 -6.02
CA LEU A 50 -35.85 -22.30 -5.19
C LEU A 50 -35.32 -21.05 -5.87
N ARG A 51 -36.16 -20.04 -6.02
CA ARG A 51 -35.72 -18.68 -6.37
C ARG A 51 -35.45 -17.89 -5.09
N LEU A 52 -34.21 -17.45 -4.91
CA LEU A 52 -33.80 -16.53 -3.85
C LEU A 52 -33.49 -15.15 -4.44
N THR A 53 -34.13 -14.08 -3.94
CA THR A 53 -33.94 -12.71 -4.41
C THR A 53 -33.15 -11.85 -3.42
N GLY A 54 -32.41 -10.90 -3.97
CA GLY A 54 -31.55 -9.99 -3.19
C GLY A 54 -30.52 -10.76 -2.37
N VAL A 55 -29.75 -11.64 -3.01
CA VAL A 55 -28.72 -12.49 -2.40
C VAL A 55 -27.69 -11.63 -1.65
N ARG A 56 -27.29 -12.05 -0.45
CA ARG A 56 -26.40 -11.37 0.50
C ARG A 56 -25.30 -12.34 0.91
N ALA A 57 -24.12 -11.86 1.29
CA ALA A 57 -23.01 -12.72 1.77
C ALA A 57 -23.44 -13.79 2.80
N SER A 58 -24.34 -13.44 3.73
CA SER A 58 -24.91 -14.37 4.72
C SER A 58 -25.69 -15.55 4.13
N ASP A 59 -26.15 -15.45 2.88
CA ASP A 59 -26.87 -16.52 2.19
C ASP A 59 -25.93 -17.62 1.68
N GLU A 60 -24.61 -17.39 1.69
CA GLU A 60 -23.63 -18.40 1.33
C GLU A 60 -23.78 -19.67 2.18
N GLY A 61 -23.64 -20.83 1.54
CA GLY A 61 -23.59 -22.12 2.22
C GLY A 61 -24.34 -23.21 1.47
N ARG A 62 -24.50 -24.35 2.14
CA ARG A 62 -25.16 -25.52 1.56
C ARG A 62 -26.66 -25.49 1.89
N TYR A 63 -27.46 -25.77 0.87
CA TYR A 63 -28.91 -25.87 0.92
C TYR A 63 -29.30 -27.29 0.55
N LYS A 64 -30.36 -27.79 1.19
CA LYS A 64 -30.95 -29.09 0.92
C LYS A 64 -32.39 -28.89 0.46
N CYS A 65 -32.71 -29.47 -0.68
CA CYS A 65 -34.07 -29.66 -1.15
C CYS A 65 -34.53 -31.05 -0.72
N TYR A 66 -35.63 -31.12 0.02
CA TYR A 66 -36.28 -32.35 0.44
C TYR A 66 -37.67 -32.41 -0.19
N ILE A 67 -37.96 -33.49 -0.91
CA ILE A 67 -39.23 -33.72 -1.58
C ILE A 67 -39.86 -34.98 -1.02
N GLU A 68 -41.12 -34.89 -0.61
CA GLU A 68 -41.86 -35.99 -0.01
C GLU A 68 -43.24 -36.14 -0.66
N SER A 69 -43.55 -37.38 -1.02
CA SER A 69 -44.85 -37.83 -1.51
C SER A 69 -45.43 -38.88 -0.55
N GLU A 70 -46.61 -39.40 -0.83
CA GLU A 70 -47.24 -40.43 0.00
C GLU A 70 -46.46 -41.77 0.02
N LEU A 71 -45.67 -42.04 -1.01
CA LEU A 71 -45.04 -43.35 -1.22
C LEU A 71 -43.51 -43.31 -1.13
N SER A 72 -42.90 -42.14 -1.19
CA SER A 72 -41.45 -41.98 -1.29
C SER A 72 -41.01 -40.55 -0.95
N TYR A 73 -39.75 -40.42 -0.57
CA TYR A 73 -39.05 -39.15 -0.43
C TYR A 73 -37.71 -39.22 -1.14
N ASP A 74 -37.19 -38.06 -1.52
CA ASP A 74 -35.83 -37.91 -2.05
C ASP A 74 -35.27 -36.54 -1.67
N ASP A 75 -33.95 -36.38 -1.75
CA ASP A 75 -33.29 -35.11 -1.47
C ASP A 75 -32.09 -34.81 -2.35
N ALA A 76 -31.84 -33.52 -2.53
CA ALA A 76 -30.68 -33.01 -3.26
C ALA A 76 -30.05 -31.85 -2.50
N SER A 77 -28.72 -31.76 -2.52
CA SER A 77 -27.97 -30.67 -1.90
C SER A 77 -27.27 -29.81 -2.95
N VAL A 78 -27.30 -28.49 -2.76
CA VAL A 78 -26.58 -27.51 -3.59
C VAL A 78 -25.80 -26.56 -2.70
N ALA A 79 -24.59 -26.19 -3.13
CA ALA A 79 -23.80 -25.16 -2.46
C ALA A 79 -23.95 -23.82 -3.21
N LEU A 80 -24.43 -22.80 -2.50
CA LEU A 80 -24.43 -21.43 -3.00
C LEU A 80 -23.13 -20.77 -2.57
N GLN A 81 -22.32 -20.36 -3.55
CA GLN A 81 -21.15 -19.50 -3.34
C GLN A 81 -21.46 -18.11 -3.86
N ILE A 82 -21.16 -17.09 -3.07
CA ILE A 82 -21.30 -15.69 -3.44
C ILE A 82 -19.93 -15.17 -3.79
N ILE A 83 -19.82 -14.61 -4.99
CA ILE A 83 -18.58 -14.06 -5.53
C ILE A 83 -18.73 -12.54 -5.54
N GLU A 84 -17.91 -11.88 -4.73
CA GLU A 84 -17.76 -10.43 -4.79
C GLU A 84 -16.84 -10.09 -5.95
N ARG A 85 -17.36 -9.34 -6.93
CA ARG A 85 -16.57 -8.86 -8.05
C ARG A 85 -16.00 -7.49 -7.69
N PHE A 86 -14.69 -7.34 -7.87
CA PHE A 86 -13.99 -6.09 -7.65
C PHE A 86 -12.87 -5.92 -8.67
N GLU A 87 -12.42 -4.67 -8.78
CA GLU A 87 -11.21 -4.26 -9.48
C GLU A 87 -10.23 -3.67 -8.46
N VAL A 88 -8.93 -3.87 -8.64
CA VAL A 88 -7.88 -3.22 -7.86
C VAL A 88 -7.32 -2.04 -8.64
N LEU A 89 -7.33 -0.87 -8.02
CA LEU A 89 -6.90 0.38 -8.63
C LEU A 89 -5.66 0.92 -7.95
N GLY A 90 -4.65 1.26 -8.76
CA GLY A 90 -3.44 1.98 -8.36
C GLY A 90 -3.32 3.33 -9.08
N PRO A 91 -2.32 4.15 -8.74
CA PRO A 91 -2.03 5.39 -9.44
C PRO A 91 -1.52 5.10 -10.87
N SER A 92 -1.87 5.99 -11.81
CA SER A 92 -1.30 5.97 -13.17
C SER A 92 0.09 6.59 -13.25
N GLU A 93 0.36 7.57 -12.37
CA GLU A 93 1.62 8.31 -12.32
C GLU A 93 2.58 7.73 -11.27
N PRO A 94 3.90 7.85 -11.46
CA PRO A 94 4.88 7.44 -10.46
C PRO A 94 4.78 8.22 -9.15
N ILE A 95 5.00 7.54 -8.03
CA ILE A 95 5.20 8.17 -6.73
C ILE A 95 6.66 8.61 -6.64
N ILE A 96 6.89 9.93 -6.55
CA ILE A 96 8.21 10.52 -6.39
C ILE A 96 8.45 10.83 -4.92
N ALA A 97 9.54 10.31 -4.37
CA ALA A 97 9.88 10.47 -2.96
C ALA A 97 11.34 10.90 -2.77
N VAL A 98 11.65 11.47 -1.62
CA VAL A 98 13.03 11.75 -1.19
C VAL A 98 13.48 10.66 -0.23
N ALA A 99 14.72 10.20 -0.35
CA ALA A 99 15.32 9.26 0.58
C ALA A 99 15.14 9.74 2.04
N GLY A 100 14.66 8.85 2.91
CA GLY A 100 14.32 9.10 4.30
C GLY A 100 12.86 9.47 4.57
N ALA A 101 12.08 9.80 3.54
CA ALA A 101 10.66 10.15 3.70
C ALA A 101 9.75 8.93 3.98
N ASP A 102 8.57 9.18 4.53
CA ASP A 102 7.49 8.20 4.58
C ASP A 102 6.57 8.39 3.36
N ILE A 103 6.19 7.29 2.71
CA ILE A 103 5.29 7.32 1.55
C ILE A 103 4.10 6.38 1.74
N VAL A 104 3.06 6.61 0.93
CA VAL A 104 1.90 5.72 0.80
C VAL A 104 1.80 5.26 -0.65
N LEU A 105 1.77 3.95 -0.87
CA LEU A 105 1.52 3.33 -2.16
C LEU A 105 0.01 3.09 -2.31
N PRO A 106 -0.69 3.82 -3.19
CA PRO A 106 -2.14 3.73 -3.26
C PRO A 106 -2.63 2.41 -3.86
N CYS A 107 -3.61 1.77 -3.22
CA CYS A 107 -4.29 0.57 -3.71
C CYS A 107 -5.73 0.50 -3.19
N TYR A 108 -6.72 0.49 -4.08
CA TYR A 108 -8.13 0.59 -3.71
C TYR A 108 -9.01 -0.39 -4.47
N LEU A 109 -10.03 -0.92 -3.80
CA LEU A 109 -11.07 -1.74 -4.40
C LEU A 109 -12.17 -0.89 -5.04
N LYS A 110 -12.60 -1.30 -6.24
CA LYS A 110 -13.78 -0.78 -6.91
C LYS A 110 -14.74 -1.94 -7.22
N PRO A 111 -15.99 -1.92 -6.73
CA PRO A 111 -16.56 -0.94 -5.79
C PRO A 111 -15.89 -1.01 -4.40
N SER A 112 -16.09 0.02 -3.58
CA SER A 112 -15.55 0.08 -2.20
C SER A 112 -16.23 -0.96 -1.30
N ILE A 113 -15.64 -2.14 -1.24
CA ILE A 113 -16.03 -3.28 -0.39
C ILE A 113 -14.95 -3.54 0.66
N SER A 114 -15.29 -4.21 1.76
CA SER A 114 -14.32 -4.47 2.83
C SER A 114 -13.24 -5.46 2.37
N ALA A 115 -11.99 -5.07 2.50
CA ALA A 115 -10.81 -5.93 2.30
C ALA A 115 -10.33 -6.58 3.62
N GLU A 116 -11.03 -6.39 4.74
CA GLU A 116 -10.59 -6.86 6.07
C GLU A 116 -10.35 -8.39 6.11
N ASP A 117 -11.18 -9.15 5.40
CA ASP A 117 -11.12 -10.62 5.33
C ASP A 117 -10.46 -11.13 4.03
N MET A 118 -9.86 -10.25 3.23
CA MET A 118 -9.16 -10.60 2.00
C MET A 118 -7.67 -10.82 2.26
N HIS A 119 -7.02 -11.58 1.39
CA HIS A 119 -5.57 -11.64 1.31
C HIS A 119 -5.07 -10.41 0.54
N VAL A 120 -4.16 -9.64 1.15
CA VAL A 120 -3.52 -8.48 0.52
C VAL A 120 -2.02 -8.71 0.54
N GLU A 121 -1.43 -8.79 -0.65
CA GLU A 121 0.01 -8.91 -0.82
C GLU A 121 0.55 -7.70 -1.59
N TRP A 122 1.61 -7.11 -1.04
CA TRP A 122 2.47 -6.18 -1.76
C TRP A 122 3.78 -6.86 -2.10
N SER A 123 4.19 -6.78 -3.35
CA SER A 123 5.45 -7.40 -3.83
C SER A 123 6.20 -6.48 -4.80
N ARG A 124 7.50 -6.71 -4.98
CA ARG A 124 8.32 -6.08 -6.03
C ARG A 124 8.15 -6.85 -7.33
N VAL A 125 8.05 -6.17 -8.46
CA VAL A 125 8.03 -6.80 -9.80
C VAL A 125 9.29 -6.43 -10.60
N PRO A 126 9.80 -7.30 -11.50
CA PRO A 126 9.22 -8.57 -11.97
C PRO A 126 9.61 -9.82 -11.15
N PHE A 127 10.26 -9.66 -10.00
CA PHE A 127 10.83 -10.78 -9.25
C PHE A 127 9.78 -11.53 -8.42
N THR A 128 9.51 -12.79 -8.76
CA THR A 128 8.62 -13.65 -7.98
C THR A 128 9.15 -13.86 -6.55
N GLY A 129 8.24 -13.92 -5.56
CA GLY A 129 8.60 -14.12 -4.15
C GLY A 129 9.20 -12.91 -3.44
N SER A 130 9.20 -11.73 -4.07
CA SER A 130 9.72 -10.49 -3.49
C SER A 130 8.67 -9.77 -2.63
N VAL A 131 8.22 -10.43 -1.57
CA VAL A 131 7.13 -9.96 -0.71
C VAL A 131 7.58 -8.77 0.16
N VAL A 132 6.94 -7.63 -0.05
CA VAL A 132 7.14 -6.37 0.67
C VAL A 132 6.24 -6.30 1.90
N HIS A 133 4.99 -6.77 1.78
CA HIS A 133 4.04 -6.86 2.89
C HIS A 133 3.02 -7.95 2.58
N ASN A 134 2.60 -8.71 3.59
CA ASN A 134 1.57 -9.74 3.42
C ASN A 134 0.58 -9.67 4.59
N TYR A 135 -0.70 -9.55 4.26
CA TYR A 135 -1.81 -9.50 5.19
C TYR A 135 -2.82 -10.59 4.84
N GLN A 136 -3.05 -11.51 5.76
CA GLN A 136 -3.96 -12.63 5.57
C GLN A 136 -4.54 -13.05 6.92
N GLU A 137 -5.80 -13.50 6.95
CA GLU A 137 -6.49 -13.94 8.18
C GLU A 137 -6.46 -12.86 9.28
N ARG A 138 -6.62 -11.59 8.88
CA ARG A 138 -6.57 -10.42 9.76
C ARG A 138 -5.25 -10.22 10.50
N GLN A 139 -4.16 -10.78 9.97
CA GLN A 139 -2.83 -10.71 10.58
C GLN A 139 -1.78 -10.39 9.52
N ILE A 140 -0.69 -9.74 9.96
CA ILE A 140 0.50 -9.54 9.14
C ILE A 140 1.34 -10.82 9.18
N ARG A 141 1.66 -11.35 8.00
CA ARG A 141 2.45 -12.56 7.79
C ARG A 141 3.88 -12.17 7.39
N ASN A 142 4.84 -12.35 8.29
CA ASN A 142 6.22 -11.88 8.11
C ASN A 142 7.19 -12.97 7.60
N GLU A 143 6.72 -14.21 7.47
CA GLU A 143 7.55 -15.40 7.21
C GLU A 143 8.35 -15.24 5.91
N ASN A 144 7.70 -14.78 4.84
CA ASN A 144 8.30 -14.60 3.52
C ASN A 144 8.65 -13.14 3.20
N GLN A 145 8.45 -12.21 4.15
CA GLN A 145 8.72 -10.79 3.93
C GLN A 145 10.22 -10.53 3.80
N ILE A 146 10.59 -9.76 2.77
CA ILE A 146 11.97 -9.29 2.57
C ILE A 146 12.47 -8.59 3.84
N PRO A 147 13.64 -8.98 4.40
CA PRO A 147 14.11 -8.46 5.68
C PRO A 147 14.23 -6.93 5.75
N SER A 148 14.60 -6.26 4.66
CA SER A 148 14.76 -4.80 4.62
C SER A 148 13.45 -4.02 4.74
N TYR A 149 12.28 -4.66 4.57
CA TYR A 149 10.95 -4.05 4.71
C TYR A 149 10.29 -4.32 6.07
N ARG A 150 10.84 -5.25 6.86
CA ARG A 150 10.30 -5.62 8.19
C ARG A 150 10.28 -4.39 9.10
N GLY A 151 9.11 -4.12 9.70
CA GLY A 151 8.91 -2.97 10.59
C GLY A 151 8.82 -1.61 9.88
N ARG A 152 8.93 -1.56 8.55
CA ARG A 152 8.79 -0.33 7.76
C ARG A 152 7.48 -0.26 6.97
N THR A 153 6.73 -1.35 6.91
CA THR A 153 5.50 -1.45 6.14
C THR A 153 4.27 -1.63 7.02
N ALA A 154 3.17 -0.97 6.68
CA ALA A 154 1.91 -1.10 7.39
C ALA A 154 0.70 -0.86 6.48
N LEU A 155 -0.37 -1.62 6.73
CA LEU A 155 -1.72 -1.33 6.24
C LEU A 155 -2.55 -0.73 7.38
N SER A 156 -3.57 0.07 7.03
CA SER A 156 -4.51 0.62 8.01
C SER A 156 -5.74 -0.29 8.14
N PRO A 157 -5.99 -0.92 9.32
CA PRO A 157 -7.15 -1.78 9.52
C PRO A 157 -8.49 -1.08 9.27
N GLU A 158 -8.58 0.21 9.62
CA GLU A 158 -9.80 1.00 9.41
C GLU A 158 -10.04 1.34 7.93
N GLU A 159 -8.97 1.46 7.15
CA GLU A 159 -9.07 1.71 5.71
C GLU A 159 -9.35 0.43 4.91
N LEU A 160 -8.84 -0.72 5.37
CA LEU A 160 -9.19 -2.02 4.79
C LEU A 160 -10.70 -2.27 4.83
N LYS A 161 -11.39 -1.89 5.91
CA LYS A 161 -12.86 -1.97 6.01
C LYS A 161 -13.59 -1.14 4.94
N ARG A 162 -12.93 -0.14 4.36
CA ARG A 162 -13.44 0.72 3.27
C ARG A 162 -12.93 0.32 1.89
N GLY A 163 -12.18 -0.78 1.79
CA GLY A 163 -11.59 -1.26 0.53
C GLY A 163 -10.31 -0.54 0.14
N ASN A 164 -9.62 0.09 1.09
CA ASN A 164 -8.35 0.77 0.86
C ASN A 164 -7.22 -0.06 1.46
N ALA A 165 -6.43 -0.68 0.57
CA ALA A 165 -5.30 -1.55 0.86
C ALA A 165 -3.95 -0.84 0.63
N SER A 166 -3.94 0.50 0.69
CA SER A 166 -2.75 1.29 0.47
C SER A 166 -1.65 0.98 1.49
N LEU A 167 -0.42 0.81 1.01
CA LEU A 167 0.72 0.46 1.84
C LEU A 167 1.46 1.71 2.31
N ARG A 168 1.59 1.91 3.62
CA ARG A 168 2.55 2.85 4.16
C ARG A 168 3.94 2.21 4.18
N LEU A 169 4.93 2.90 3.61
CA LEU A 169 6.35 2.53 3.67
C LEU A 169 7.14 3.67 4.33
N THR A 170 7.79 3.39 5.45
CA THR A 170 8.50 4.41 6.25
C THR A 170 10.00 4.44 5.99
N GLY A 171 10.56 5.64 6.00
CA GLY A 171 12.00 5.87 5.81
C GLY A 171 12.50 5.24 4.52
N VAL A 172 11.92 5.64 3.38
CA VAL A 172 12.26 5.10 2.06
C VAL A 172 13.75 5.24 1.77
N ARG A 173 14.35 4.20 1.21
CA ARG A 173 15.76 4.14 0.84
C ARG A 173 15.81 4.07 -0.68
N ALA A 174 16.88 4.51 -1.30
CA ALA A 174 16.96 4.40 -2.76
C ALA A 174 16.85 2.93 -3.26
N SER A 175 17.08 1.94 -2.40
CA SER A 175 16.89 0.50 -2.67
C SER A 175 15.42 0.08 -2.78
N ASP A 176 14.52 0.96 -2.37
CA ASP A 176 13.07 0.83 -2.55
C ASP A 176 12.61 1.42 -3.89
N GLU A 177 13.49 2.03 -4.69
CA GLU A 177 13.11 2.46 -6.04
C GLU A 177 12.68 1.25 -6.88
N GLY A 178 11.62 1.40 -7.66
CA GLY A 178 11.15 0.35 -8.57
C GLY A 178 9.64 0.20 -8.59
N LYS A 179 9.21 -0.88 -9.22
CA LYS A 179 7.80 -1.18 -9.44
C LYS A 179 7.30 -2.16 -8.38
N TYR A 180 6.16 -1.83 -7.81
CA TYR A 180 5.43 -2.61 -6.82
C TYR A 180 4.12 -3.12 -7.41
N GLN A 181 3.62 -4.21 -6.87
CA GLN A 181 2.31 -4.77 -7.21
C GLN A 181 1.50 -4.95 -5.92
N CYS A 182 0.25 -4.47 -5.95
CA CYS A 182 -0.75 -4.74 -4.94
C CYS A 182 -1.66 -5.84 -5.48
N TYR A 183 -1.58 -7.02 -4.91
CA TYR A 183 -2.42 -8.17 -5.22
C TYR A 183 -3.46 -8.34 -4.11
N ILE A 184 -4.74 -8.44 -4.48
CA ILE A 184 -5.82 -8.68 -3.54
C ILE A 184 -6.60 -9.91 -3.97
N GLU A 185 -6.74 -10.86 -3.06
CA GLU A 185 -7.43 -12.12 -3.30
C GLU A 185 -8.52 -12.38 -2.26
N SER A 186 -9.68 -12.78 -2.77
CA SER A 186 -10.77 -13.37 -2.03
C SER A 186 -11.11 -14.71 -2.70
N LYS A 187 -12.26 -14.83 -3.37
CA LYS A 187 -12.56 -15.95 -4.29
C LYS A 187 -12.15 -15.67 -5.73
N LEU A 188 -12.02 -14.38 -6.05
CA LEU A 188 -11.37 -13.87 -7.24
C LEU A 188 -10.15 -13.07 -6.78
N TYR A 189 -9.29 -12.77 -7.73
CA TYR A 189 -8.16 -11.88 -7.52
C TYR A 189 -8.15 -10.80 -8.60
N ASP A 190 -7.54 -9.68 -8.25
CA ASP A 190 -7.12 -8.65 -9.19
C ASP A 190 -5.90 -7.92 -8.61
N ASP A 191 -5.20 -7.16 -9.43
CA ASP A 191 -3.98 -6.49 -9.01
C ASP A 191 -3.76 -5.12 -9.68
N ALA A 192 -2.98 -4.28 -9.00
CA ALA A 192 -2.53 -3.00 -9.55
C ALA A 192 -1.04 -2.80 -9.34
N SER A 193 -0.41 -2.13 -10.29
CA SER A 193 1.00 -1.77 -10.23
C SER A 193 1.19 -0.33 -9.76
N VAL A 194 2.26 -0.09 -8.97
CA VAL A 194 2.68 1.24 -8.51
C VAL A 194 4.16 1.43 -8.82
N GLN A 195 4.51 2.50 -9.55
CA GLN A 195 5.91 2.86 -9.78
C GLN A 195 6.37 3.82 -8.68
N VAL A 196 7.51 3.54 -8.05
CA VAL A 196 8.18 4.42 -7.10
C VAL A 196 9.49 4.92 -7.70
N GLN A 197 9.78 6.20 -7.52
CA GLN A 197 11.05 6.84 -7.85
C GLN A 197 11.59 7.55 -6.62
N ILE A 198 12.86 7.34 -6.30
CA ILE A 198 13.49 7.87 -5.09
C ILE A 198 14.62 8.80 -5.49
N LYS A 199 14.54 10.02 -4.99
CA LYS A 199 15.56 11.05 -5.20
C LYS A 199 16.43 11.16 -3.96
N GLY A 200 17.73 11.40 -4.14
CA GLY A 200 18.63 11.67 -3.03
C GLY A 200 18.21 12.93 -2.25
N THR A 201 18.77 13.12 -1.07
CA THR A 201 18.42 14.24 -0.19
C THR A 201 18.83 15.58 -0.80
N GLU A 202 18.20 16.67 -0.36
CA GLU A 202 18.77 17.99 -0.59
C GLU A 202 20.18 18.10 0.02
N PRO A 203 21.07 18.90 -0.57
CA PRO A 203 22.39 19.15 0.00
C PRO A 203 22.27 19.90 1.34
N ALA A 204 22.76 19.30 2.42
CA ALA A 204 22.86 19.97 3.71
C ALA A 204 24.22 20.66 3.84
N ILE A 205 24.20 21.97 4.12
CA ILE A 205 25.41 22.74 4.41
C ILE A 205 25.59 22.83 5.93
N SER A 206 26.77 22.44 6.41
CA SER A 206 27.16 22.56 7.82
C SER A 206 28.53 23.24 7.96
N MET A 207 28.72 23.95 9.07
CA MET A 207 29.99 24.59 9.41
C MET A 207 30.81 23.66 10.32
N GLU A 208 32.00 23.25 9.88
CA GLU A 208 32.80 22.25 10.62
C GLU A 208 33.81 22.88 11.59
N VAL A 209 34.36 24.05 11.25
CA VAL A 209 35.35 24.73 12.10
C VAL A 209 34.94 26.20 12.26
N PRO A 210 34.78 26.70 13.51
CA PRO A 210 34.54 28.11 13.75
C PRO A 210 35.76 28.97 13.42
N HIS A 211 35.50 30.19 12.93
CA HIS A 211 36.42 31.27 12.56
C HIS A 211 37.79 31.22 13.26
N ARG A 212 38.77 30.53 12.68
CA ARG A 212 40.19 30.76 13.02
C ARG A 212 40.76 31.72 11.98
N ALA A 213 41.17 32.89 12.43
CA ALA A 213 41.80 33.93 11.60
C ALA A 213 40.94 34.45 10.42
N GLY A 214 39.61 34.45 10.56
CA GLY A 214 38.70 34.98 9.54
C GLY A 214 38.47 34.06 8.34
N TRP A 215 38.63 32.74 8.53
CA TRP A 215 38.28 31.72 7.55
C TRP A 215 37.19 30.80 8.09
N VAL A 216 36.26 30.40 7.22
CA VAL A 216 35.17 29.47 7.50
C VAL A 216 35.33 28.23 6.63
N SER A 217 35.14 27.06 7.25
CA SER A 217 35.08 25.77 6.57
C SER A 217 33.63 25.29 6.51
N LEU A 218 33.09 25.17 5.30
CA LEU A 218 31.75 24.65 5.06
C LEU A 218 31.84 23.26 4.43
N LEU A 219 31.02 22.34 4.94
CA LEU A 219 30.80 21.02 4.39
C LEU A 219 29.41 20.97 3.77
N CYS A 220 29.35 20.60 2.50
CA CYS A 220 28.10 20.22 1.87
C CYS A 220 28.02 18.69 1.82
N GLU A 221 26.90 18.15 2.25
CA GLU A 221 26.62 16.70 2.28
C GLU A 221 25.27 16.39 1.63
N SER A 222 25.22 15.40 0.75
CA SER A 222 23.97 14.87 0.20
C SER A 222 24.02 13.34 0.15
N LYS A 223 22.89 12.67 0.41
CA LYS A 223 22.80 11.23 0.67
C LYS A 223 21.72 10.55 -0.17
N GLY A 224 21.82 9.22 -0.28
CA GLY A 224 20.75 8.37 -0.80
C GLY A 224 20.62 8.42 -2.32
N TRP A 225 21.75 8.50 -3.03
CA TRP A 225 21.79 8.47 -4.49
C TRP A 225 22.18 7.07 -4.97
N ASP A 226 21.43 6.50 -5.91
CA ASP A 226 21.70 5.23 -6.58
C ASP A 226 22.80 5.35 -7.65
N ILE A 227 22.90 6.51 -8.26
CA ILE A 227 23.96 6.90 -9.18
C ILE A 227 24.72 8.07 -8.57
N GLN A 228 26.05 8.07 -8.68
CA GLN A 228 26.89 9.14 -8.16
C GLN A 228 26.53 10.49 -8.84
N PRO A 229 25.98 11.48 -8.11
CA PRO A 229 25.70 12.79 -8.70
C PRO A 229 26.94 13.69 -8.63
N ASP A 230 26.92 14.77 -9.41
CA ASP A 230 27.91 15.85 -9.29
C ASP A 230 27.54 16.75 -8.11
N LEU A 231 28.52 17.09 -7.27
CA LEU A 231 28.34 18.01 -6.15
C LEU A 231 29.29 19.21 -6.29
N VAL A 232 28.71 20.39 -6.54
CA VAL A 232 29.44 21.62 -6.85
C VAL A 232 29.09 22.74 -5.88
N TRP A 233 30.08 23.58 -5.61
CA TRP A 233 29.90 24.82 -4.87
C TRP A 233 29.86 25.98 -5.85
N LEU A 234 28.90 26.88 -5.65
CA LEU A 234 28.67 28.05 -6.49
C LEU A 234 28.73 29.31 -5.63
N ASP A 235 29.23 30.40 -6.21
CA ASP A 235 29.12 31.73 -5.63
C ASP A 235 27.71 32.32 -5.80
N SER A 236 27.51 33.56 -5.36
CA SER A 236 26.24 34.28 -5.48
C SER A 236 25.81 34.56 -6.92
N GLU A 237 26.74 34.52 -7.89
CA GLU A 237 26.49 34.72 -9.31
C GLU A 237 26.25 33.38 -10.04
N GLY A 238 26.42 32.25 -9.34
CA GLY A 238 26.25 30.91 -9.90
C GLY A 238 27.51 30.34 -10.55
N HIS A 239 28.69 30.95 -10.34
CA HIS A 239 29.96 30.43 -10.85
C HIS A 239 30.58 29.41 -9.89
N SER A 240 31.23 28.39 -10.46
CA SER A 240 31.88 27.33 -9.69
C SER A 240 33.03 27.86 -8.82
N LEU A 241 32.95 27.57 -7.52
CA LEU A 241 33.99 27.89 -6.55
C LEU A 241 35.09 26.81 -6.51
N PRO A 242 36.36 27.20 -6.31
CA PRO A 242 37.43 26.25 -6.06
C PRO A 242 37.16 25.53 -4.73
N ALA A 243 37.00 24.21 -4.79
CA ALA A 243 36.63 23.37 -3.67
C ALA A 243 37.56 22.15 -3.58
N GLY A 244 37.63 21.53 -2.39
CA GLY A 244 38.31 20.26 -2.22
C GLY A 244 37.75 19.15 -3.11
N ALA A 245 38.45 18.02 -3.17
CA ALA A 245 37.94 16.83 -3.84
C ALA A 245 36.61 16.40 -3.21
N THR A 246 35.68 15.92 -4.04
CA THR A 246 34.44 15.35 -3.54
C THR A 246 34.74 14.01 -2.89
N GLU A 247 34.51 13.92 -1.59
CA GLU A 247 34.55 12.69 -0.84
C GLU A 247 33.27 11.89 -1.13
N THR A 248 33.43 10.65 -1.56
CA THR A 248 32.33 9.75 -1.87
C THR A 248 32.38 8.53 -0.98
N HIS A 249 31.24 8.18 -0.41
CA HIS A 249 31.09 7.01 0.43
C HIS A 249 29.87 6.22 -0.02
N ARG A 250 30.01 4.90 -0.11
CA ARG A 250 28.87 4.01 -0.31
C ARG A 250 28.45 3.39 1.01
N ASP A 251 27.16 3.44 1.30
CA ASP A 251 26.61 2.75 2.47
C ASP A 251 26.50 1.23 2.25
N SER A 252 26.02 0.51 3.26
CA SER A 252 25.83 -0.94 3.20
C SER A 252 24.82 -1.40 2.15
N GLU A 253 24.03 -0.47 1.59
CA GLU A 253 23.05 -0.71 0.53
C GLU A 253 23.50 -0.18 -0.83
N ASP A 254 24.79 0.16 -0.95
CA ASP A 254 25.46 0.64 -2.18
C ASP A 254 25.02 2.05 -2.64
N PHE A 255 24.40 2.87 -1.77
CA PHE A 255 24.04 4.25 -2.09
C PHE A 255 25.15 5.25 -1.82
N TYR A 256 25.27 6.23 -2.72
CA TYR A 256 26.24 7.30 -2.61
C TYR A 256 25.82 8.36 -1.59
N THR A 257 26.78 8.67 -0.72
CA THR A 257 26.86 9.89 0.05
C THR A 257 28.00 10.74 -0.52
N MET A 258 27.67 11.96 -0.91
CA MET A 258 28.60 12.93 -1.46
C MET A 258 28.89 13.99 -0.42
N ARG A 259 30.18 14.29 -0.22
CA ARG A 259 30.66 15.31 0.70
C ARG A 259 31.67 16.19 -0.01
N ARG A 260 31.54 17.50 0.10
CA ARG A 260 32.55 18.42 -0.45
C ARG A 260 32.75 19.62 0.42
N ARG A 261 34.02 19.91 0.72
CA ARG A 261 34.44 21.01 1.58
C ARG A 261 34.91 22.21 0.78
N ILE A 262 34.58 23.40 1.28
CA ILE A 262 35.19 24.66 0.87
C ILE A 262 35.76 25.40 2.08
N ILE A 263 36.83 26.14 1.84
CA ILE A 263 37.43 27.06 2.81
C ILE A 263 37.38 28.43 2.16
N MET A 264 36.76 29.39 2.84
CA MET A 264 36.63 30.75 2.32
C MET A 264 36.78 31.78 3.42
N GLN A 265 37.09 33.01 3.02
CA GLN A 265 37.32 34.09 3.95
C GLN A 265 35.99 34.68 4.42
N ASP A 266 35.88 34.93 5.72
CA ASP A 266 34.78 35.64 6.37
C ASP A 266 34.94 37.14 6.16
N ARG A 267 34.86 37.56 4.90
CA ARG A 267 34.84 38.96 4.51
C ARG A 267 33.67 39.10 3.54
N ASP A 268 32.68 39.86 3.97
CA ASP A 268 31.40 40.16 3.32
C ASP A 268 30.30 39.11 3.48
N THR A 269 29.05 39.56 3.34
CA THR A 269 27.85 38.71 3.29
C THR A 269 27.91 37.86 2.02
N ASN A 270 28.65 36.76 2.09
CA ASN A 270 28.79 35.84 0.98
C ASN A 270 27.72 34.75 1.09
N THR A 271 26.82 34.74 0.12
CA THR A 271 25.93 33.61 -0.12
C THR A 271 26.65 32.62 -1.00
N VAL A 272 26.75 31.38 -0.52
CA VAL A 272 27.27 30.25 -1.28
C VAL A 272 26.17 29.23 -1.48
N THR A 273 26.17 28.59 -2.64
CA THR A 273 25.18 27.58 -2.98
C THR A 273 25.87 26.25 -3.20
N CYS A 274 25.42 25.21 -2.50
CA CYS A 274 25.80 23.86 -2.84
C CYS A 274 24.74 23.28 -3.77
N ARG A 275 25.15 22.80 -4.94
CA ARG A 275 24.26 22.17 -5.93
C ARG A 275 24.67 20.72 -6.15
N VAL A 276 23.67 19.85 -6.07
CA VAL A 276 23.74 18.46 -6.52
C VAL A 276 23.05 18.35 -7.86
N HIS A 277 23.75 17.76 -8.82
CA HIS A 277 23.30 17.66 -10.19
C HIS A 277 23.43 16.24 -10.72
N LEU A 278 22.35 15.71 -11.27
CA LEU A 278 22.33 14.39 -11.89
C LEU A 278 21.98 14.54 -13.38
N GLN A 279 23.03 14.54 -14.23
CA GLN A 279 22.94 14.80 -15.67
C GLN A 279 21.92 13.90 -16.39
N GLN A 280 21.90 12.60 -16.08
CA GLN A 280 21.06 11.61 -16.76
C GLN A 280 19.55 11.84 -16.54
N HIS A 281 19.16 12.40 -15.39
CA HIS A 281 17.77 12.64 -15.05
C HIS A 281 17.36 14.12 -15.07
N ARG A 282 18.28 15.02 -15.48
CA ARG A 282 18.11 16.49 -15.41
C ARG A 282 17.56 16.94 -14.06
N LEU A 283 18.08 16.33 -13.00
CA LEU A 283 17.65 16.60 -11.65
C LEU A 283 18.69 17.47 -10.96
N GLU A 284 18.23 18.60 -10.45
CA GLU A 284 19.03 19.57 -9.73
C GLU A 284 18.40 19.81 -8.36
N LYS A 285 19.25 19.79 -7.33
CA LYS A 285 18.88 20.17 -5.96
C LYS A 285 19.94 21.09 -5.41
N GLU A 286 19.54 22.19 -4.78
CA GLU A 286 20.50 23.15 -4.26
C GLU A 286 20.07 23.71 -2.92
N THR A 287 21.05 24.17 -2.16
CA THR A 287 20.84 24.83 -0.87
C THR A 287 21.83 25.96 -0.76
N ALA A 288 21.31 27.14 -0.44
CA ALA A 288 22.11 28.34 -0.23
C ALA A 288 22.39 28.52 1.27
N PHE A 289 23.59 29.00 1.57
CA PHE A 289 24.01 29.36 2.92
C PHE A 289 24.61 30.76 2.88
N THR A 290 24.15 31.64 3.78
CA THR A 290 24.67 33.01 3.88
C THR A 290 25.50 33.13 5.15
N ILE A 291 26.77 33.50 4.98
CA ILE A 291 27.64 33.83 6.10
C ILE A 291 27.28 35.25 6.55
N THR A 292 26.76 35.37 7.78
CA THR A 292 26.51 36.68 8.40
C THR A 292 27.69 37.01 9.29
N GLY A 293 28.37 38.13 9.00
CA GLY A 293 29.48 38.63 9.81
C GLY A 293 28.99 39.23 11.13
N GLU A 294 28.38 38.45 12.02
CA GLU A 294 28.12 38.89 13.39
C GLU A 294 29.37 38.66 14.24
N LYS A 295 30.06 39.76 14.57
CA LYS A 295 31.01 39.80 15.69
C LYS A 295 30.26 39.46 16.97
N HIS A 296 30.12 38.18 17.31
CA HIS A 296 29.67 37.78 18.63
C HIS A 296 30.71 38.20 19.66
N ALA A 297 30.45 39.34 20.31
CA ALA A 297 31.12 39.73 21.53
C ALA A 297 30.90 38.62 22.57
N VAL A 298 31.94 37.83 22.81
CA VAL A 298 32.02 36.98 23.99
C VAL A 298 32.08 37.92 25.20
N LYS A 299 30.91 38.18 25.81
CA LYS A 299 30.87 38.65 27.19
C LYS A 299 31.22 37.46 28.06
N SER A 300 32.48 37.39 28.48
CA SER A 300 32.86 36.67 29.68
C SER A 300 32.38 37.45 30.90
N ALA A 301 31.64 36.78 31.79
CA ALA A 301 31.46 37.19 33.18
C ALA A 301 30.84 36.04 33.98
N PRO A 302 31.08 35.96 35.30
CA PRO A 302 32.33 36.13 36.05
C PRO A 302 32.92 34.78 36.50
#